data_AF-A0A7J6SHE2-F1
#
_entry.id   AF-A0A7J6SHE2-F1
#
_cell.length_a   1.000
_cell.length_b   1.000
_cell.length_c   1.000
_cell.angle_alpha   90.00
_cell.angle_beta   90.00
_cell.angle_gamma   90.00
#
_symmetry.space_group_name_H-M   'P 1'
#
loop_
_entity.id
_entity.type
_entity.pdbx_description
1 polymer ?
#
loop_
_entity_poly.entity_id
_entity_poly.type
_entity_poly.pdbx_seq_one_letter_code
_entity_poly.pdbx_strand_id
1 'polypeptide(L)'
;NLEVIRMGAAWRAVRAANRTLRNVVLAVVDSGVDMTHPDLVNQFWRNPRDGSIGHNFLDDSSNVNDEDGHGTHCAGIAGAQTNNGIGVAGVANVQLMILKFMGRDGTGPLSGALSALNYAVRNGATVSSHSYGSTFRSRIFEAAVANADAVGHVVVAAAGNDGIDLDQTPTYPCSFARTIPSMLCVAA
;
A
#
# COMPACT_ATOMS: atom_id res chain seq x y z
N ASN A 1 -6.16 16.18 8.19
CA ASN A 1 -5.23 16.29 7.04
C ASN A 1 -5.91 16.34 5.67
N LEU A 2 -7.08 15.74 5.45
CA LEU A 2 -7.79 15.82 4.15
C LEU A 2 -8.07 17.28 3.69
N GLU A 3 -8.25 18.20 4.63
CA GLU A 3 -8.38 19.63 4.35
C GLU A 3 -7.08 20.26 3.83
N VAL A 4 -5.94 19.89 4.42
CA VAL A 4 -4.60 20.39 4.05
C VAL A 4 -4.27 20.01 2.61
N ILE A 5 -4.54 18.76 2.23
CA ILE A 5 -4.37 18.27 0.85
C ILE A 5 -5.59 18.56 -0.04
N ARG A 6 -6.54 19.38 0.44
CA ARG A 6 -7.71 19.90 -0.31
C ARG A 6 -8.58 18.82 -0.98
N MET A 7 -8.74 17.66 -0.35
CA MET A 7 -9.51 16.55 -0.94
C MET A 7 -10.97 16.89 -1.24
N GLY A 8 -11.60 17.74 -0.42
CA GLY A 8 -12.97 18.20 -0.70
C GLY A 8 -13.10 18.89 -2.06
N ALA A 9 -12.09 19.68 -2.46
CA ALA A 9 -12.06 20.31 -3.78
C ALA A 9 -11.77 19.28 -4.89
N ALA A 10 -10.82 18.38 -4.67
CA ALA A 10 -10.48 17.32 -5.62
C ALA A 10 -11.67 16.41 -5.92
N TRP A 11 -12.39 15.92 -4.90
CA TRP A 11 -13.57 15.08 -5.10
C TRP A 11 -14.70 15.81 -5.82
N ARG A 12 -14.91 17.11 -5.55
CA ARG A 12 -15.89 17.92 -6.30
C ARG A 12 -15.50 18.05 -7.76
N ALA A 13 -14.22 18.32 -8.05
CA ALA A 13 -13.73 18.43 -9.41
C ALA A 13 -13.90 17.10 -10.18
N VAL A 14 -13.59 15.96 -9.56
CA VAL A 14 -13.77 14.64 -10.15
C VAL A 14 -15.24 14.36 -10.46
N ARG A 15 -16.17 14.65 -9.54
CA ARG A 15 -17.62 14.49 -9.79
C ARG A 15 -18.12 15.42 -10.89
N ALA A 16 -17.68 16.67 -10.91
CA ALA A 16 -18.07 17.66 -11.92
C ALA A 16 -17.54 17.32 -13.32
N ALA A 17 -16.40 16.64 -13.41
CA ALA A 17 -15.81 16.25 -14.69
C ALA A 17 -16.66 15.23 -15.48
N ASN A 18 -17.61 14.55 -14.83
CA ASN A 18 -18.52 13.55 -15.43
C ASN A 18 -17.79 12.53 -16.33
N ARG A 19 -16.64 12.03 -15.85
CA ARG A 19 -15.82 11.03 -16.54
C ARG A 19 -15.96 9.68 -15.87
N THR A 20 -15.94 8.63 -16.67
CA THR A 20 -15.74 7.27 -16.17
C THR A 20 -14.33 7.17 -15.58
N LEU A 21 -14.26 6.95 -14.27
CA LEU A 21 -12.98 6.72 -13.59
C LEU A 21 -12.47 5.32 -13.93
N ARG A 22 -11.15 5.21 -14.06
CA ARG A 22 -10.51 3.89 -14.16
C ARG A 22 -10.56 3.22 -12.79
N ASN A 23 -10.80 1.92 -12.79
CA ASN A 23 -10.61 1.12 -11.58
C ASN A 23 -9.10 1.01 -11.33
N VAL A 24 -8.64 1.55 -10.21
CA VAL A 24 -7.24 1.48 -9.78
C VAL A 24 -7.16 0.48 -8.65
N VAL A 25 -6.28 -0.51 -8.81
CA VAL A 25 -5.94 -1.46 -7.75
C VAL A 25 -4.70 -0.95 -7.03
N LEU A 26 -4.84 -0.71 -5.72
CA LEU A 26 -3.77 -0.29 -4.82
C LEU A 26 -3.44 -1.47 -3.91
N ALA A 27 -2.18 -1.93 -3.94
CA ALA A 27 -1.70 -2.94 -3.02
C ALA A 27 -1.24 -2.30 -1.70
N VAL A 28 -1.72 -2.82 -0.57
CA VAL A 28 -1.24 -2.47 0.77
C VAL A 28 -0.36 -3.62 1.25
N VAL A 29 0.96 -3.41 1.28
CA VAL A 29 1.94 -4.41 1.71
C VAL A 29 2.28 -4.15 3.17
N ASP A 30 1.65 -4.88 4.09
CA ASP A 30 1.63 -4.50 5.51
C ASP A 30 1.32 -5.69 6.46
N SER A 31 0.78 -5.44 7.65
CA SER A 31 0.33 -6.42 8.65
C SER A 31 -1.03 -7.07 8.34
N GLY A 32 -1.68 -6.68 7.24
CA GLY A 32 -3.00 -7.19 6.85
C GLY A 32 -4.10 -6.14 6.89
N VAL A 33 -5.35 -6.57 7.05
CA VAL A 33 -6.51 -5.70 7.30
C VAL A 33 -7.52 -6.39 8.22
N ASP A 34 -8.27 -5.64 9.03
CA ASP A 34 -9.57 -6.12 9.54
C ASP A 34 -10.49 -6.36 8.34
N MET A 35 -10.62 -7.64 7.98
CA MET A 35 -11.36 -8.09 6.80
C MET A 35 -12.87 -7.82 6.90
N THR A 36 -13.35 -7.49 8.10
CA THR A 36 -14.76 -7.25 8.39
C THR A 36 -15.06 -5.78 8.68
N HIS A 37 -14.05 -4.91 8.63
CA HIS A 37 -14.21 -3.52 9.01
C HIS A 37 -15.29 -2.83 8.15
N PRO A 38 -16.35 -2.26 8.76
CA PRO A 38 -17.52 -1.78 8.02
C PRO A 38 -17.20 -0.64 7.04
N ASP A 39 -16.11 0.09 7.31
CA ASP A 39 -15.65 1.20 6.48
C ASP A 39 -14.72 0.77 5.32
N LEU A 40 -14.29 -0.50 5.29
CA LEU A 40 -13.33 -1.04 4.32
C LEU A 40 -13.85 -2.22 3.51
N VAL A 41 -14.82 -2.97 4.01
CA VAL A 41 -15.25 -4.26 3.42
C VAL A 41 -15.72 -4.15 1.96
N ASN A 42 -16.20 -2.97 1.55
CA ASN A 42 -16.66 -2.69 0.19
C ASN A 42 -15.55 -2.14 -0.74
N GLN A 43 -14.33 -1.97 -0.23
CA GLN A 43 -13.20 -1.39 -0.95
C GLN A 43 -12.17 -2.43 -1.36
N PHE A 44 -12.30 -3.68 -0.90
CA PHE A 44 -11.33 -4.71 -1.21
C PHE A 44 -11.36 -5.11 -2.69
N TRP A 45 -10.17 -5.20 -3.26
CA TRP A 45 -9.94 -5.95 -4.49
C TRP A 45 -10.30 -7.41 -4.25
N ARG A 46 -10.75 -8.10 -5.30
CA ARG A 46 -10.99 -9.55 -5.25
C ARG A 46 -10.23 -10.22 -6.37
N ASN A 47 -9.44 -11.22 -6.02
CA ASN A 47 -8.74 -12.05 -6.96
C ASN A 47 -9.76 -12.78 -7.86
N PRO A 48 -9.73 -12.57 -9.19
CA PRO A 48 -10.66 -13.22 -10.10
C PRO A 48 -10.57 -14.76 -10.10
N ARG A 49 -9.47 -15.33 -9.58
CA ARG A 49 -9.23 -16.78 -9.58
C ARG A 49 -9.88 -17.50 -8.40
N ASP A 50 -9.83 -16.91 -7.21
CA ASP A 50 -10.25 -17.57 -5.96
C ASP A 50 -11.14 -16.71 -5.05
N GLY A 51 -11.40 -15.45 -5.42
CA GLY A 51 -12.25 -14.53 -4.67
C GLY A 51 -11.61 -13.94 -3.39
N SER A 52 -10.37 -14.30 -3.07
CA SER A 52 -9.61 -13.73 -1.94
C SER A 52 -9.38 -12.23 -2.14
N ILE A 53 -9.16 -11.50 -1.04
CA ILE A 53 -8.87 -10.05 -1.10
C ILE A 53 -7.38 -9.73 -1.21
N GLY A 54 -6.56 -10.78 -1.30
CA GLY A 54 -5.11 -10.71 -1.29
C GLY A 54 -4.51 -11.98 -0.69
N HIS A 55 -3.33 -11.87 -0.09
CA HIS A 55 -2.56 -13.04 0.33
C HIS A 55 -1.72 -12.77 1.58
N ASN A 56 -1.60 -13.79 2.43
CA ASN A 56 -0.78 -13.80 3.62
C ASN A 56 0.50 -14.60 3.40
N PHE A 57 1.62 -13.90 3.34
CA PHE A 57 2.95 -14.45 3.08
C PHE A 57 3.64 -15.02 4.32
N LEU A 58 3.01 -14.95 5.50
CA LEU A 58 3.51 -15.59 6.72
C LEU A 58 3.16 -17.08 6.78
N ASP A 59 1.99 -17.46 6.27
CA ASP A 59 1.46 -18.83 6.34
C ASP A 59 0.94 -19.38 5.01
N ASP A 60 1.19 -18.66 3.90
CA ASP A 60 0.78 -19.03 2.53
C ASP A 60 -0.74 -19.28 2.40
N SER A 61 -1.53 -18.33 2.91
CA SER A 61 -2.99 -18.44 2.95
C SER A 61 -3.71 -17.18 2.42
N SER A 62 -5.03 -17.25 2.30
CA SER A 62 -5.88 -16.09 2.00
C SER A 62 -6.35 -15.34 3.26
N ASN A 63 -5.95 -15.80 4.45
CA ASN A 63 -6.29 -15.13 5.70
C ASN A 63 -5.35 -13.95 5.94
N VAL A 64 -5.78 -12.77 5.51
CA VAL A 64 -5.04 -11.51 5.66
C VAL A 64 -5.50 -10.69 6.86
N ASN A 65 -6.15 -11.33 7.84
CA ASN A 65 -6.64 -10.63 9.01
C ASN A 65 -5.49 -9.93 9.75
N ASP A 66 -5.72 -8.66 10.08
CA ASP A 66 -4.75 -7.86 10.82
C ASP A 66 -4.81 -8.19 12.31
N GLU A 67 -3.64 -8.46 12.88
CA GLU A 67 -3.49 -8.71 14.32
C GLU A 67 -2.69 -7.62 15.03
N ASP A 68 -2.12 -6.69 14.25
CA ASP A 68 -1.32 -5.56 14.74
C ASP A 68 -2.15 -4.26 14.69
N GLY A 69 -2.85 -4.04 13.57
CA GLY A 69 -3.70 -2.88 13.31
C GLY A 69 -3.08 -1.84 12.37
N HIS A 70 -1.76 -1.88 12.16
CA HIS A 70 -1.04 -0.93 11.30
C HIS A 70 -1.51 -0.98 9.83
N GLY A 71 -1.65 -2.16 9.27
CA GLY A 71 -2.14 -2.35 7.90
C GLY A 71 -3.57 -1.87 7.71
N THR A 72 -4.45 -2.13 8.69
CA THR A 72 -5.83 -1.62 8.70
C THR A 72 -5.87 -0.09 8.69
N HIS A 73 -5.02 0.54 9.50
CA HIS A 73 -4.91 1.99 9.55
C HIS A 73 -4.41 2.57 8.22
N CYS A 74 -3.38 1.97 7.61
CA CYS A 74 -2.86 2.37 6.30
C CYS A 74 -3.92 2.23 5.20
N ALA A 75 -4.67 1.12 5.18
CA ALA A 75 -5.77 0.88 4.24
C ALA A 75 -6.87 1.93 4.39
N GLY A 76 -7.22 2.31 5.63
CA GLY A 76 -8.19 3.37 5.94
C GLY A 76 -7.81 4.72 5.35
N ILE A 77 -6.56 5.15 5.55
CA ILE A 77 -6.04 6.41 4.99
C ILE A 77 -6.16 6.40 3.46
N ALA A 78 -5.75 5.30 2.84
CA ALA A 78 -5.73 5.20 1.39
C ALA A 78 -7.13 5.20 0.77
N GLY A 79 -8.05 4.39 1.32
CA GLY A 79 -9.28 4.04 0.62
C GLY A 79 -10.45 3.63 1.51
N ALA A 80 -10.59 4.14 2.74
CA ALA A 80 -11.86 4.03 3.46
C ALA A 80 -13.03 4.60 2.65
N GLN A 81 -14.20 3.97 2.75
CA GLN A 81 -15.36 4.31 1.93
C GLN A 81 -15.87 5.72 2.23
N THR A 82 -15.87 6.60 1.23
CA THR A 82 -16.39 7.95 1.41
C THR A 82 -17.92 8.00 1.43
N ASN A 83 -18.50 8.91 2.23
CA ASN A 83 -19.93 9.23 2.27
C ASN A 83 -20.87 8.07 2.66
N ASN A 84 -20.39 7.10 3.45
CA ASN A 84 -21.21 6.01 4.02
C ASN A 84 -21.78 6.33 5.41
N GLY A 85 -21.38 7.45 6.03
CA GLY A 85 -21.83 7.87 7.36
C GLY A 85 -21.16 7.11 8.52
N ILE A 86 -20.07 6.38 8.27
CA ILE A 86 -19.33 5.59 9.25
C ILE A 86 -17.88 6.06 9.23
N GLY A 87 -17.22 6.08 10.40
CA GLY A 87 -15.77 6.19 10.48
C GLY A 87 -15.17 7.42 9.80
N VAL A 88 -14.30 7.17 8.83
CA VAL A 88 -13.44 8.18 8.18
C VAL A 88 -13.66 8.20 6.66
N ALA A 89 -12.85 8.97 5.94
CA ALA A 89 -12.87 8.98 4.48
C ALA A 89 -11.44 8.74 3.97
N GLY A 90 -11.28 7.75 3.10
CA GLY A 90 -10.03 7.51 2.40
C GLY A 90 -9.77 8.57 1.34
N VAL A 91 -8.51 8.73 0.95
CA VAL A 91 -8.12 9.72 -0.06
C VAL A 91 -8.69 9.38 -1.44
N ALA A 92 -8.64 8.11 -1.84
CA ALA A 92 -8.94 7.70 -3.21
C ALA A 92 -10.04 6.63 -3.27
N ASN A 93 -10.80 6.63 -4.37
CA ASN A 93 -11.70 5.53 -4.71
C ASN A 93 -10.90 4.46 -5.46
N VAL A 94 -10.48 3.42 -4.74
CA VAL A 94 -9.57 2.37 -5.22
C VAL A 94 -10.07 0.99 -4.78
N GLN A 95 -9.53 -0.04 -5.41
CA GLN A 95 -9.67 -1.41 -4.93
C GLN A 95 -8.41 -1.81 -4.16
N LEU A 96 -8.56 -2.12 -2.87
CA LEU A 96 -7.47 -2.44 -1.97
C LEU A 96 -7.10 -3.92 -2.05
N MET A 97 -5.91 -4.23 -2.58
CA MET A 97 -5.32 -5.56 -2.54
C MET A 97 -4.48 -5.70 -1.27
N ILE A 98 -4.83 -6.64 -0.40
CA ILE A 98 -4.23 -6.72 0.94
C ILE A 98 -3.13 -7.78 0.96
N LEU A 99 -1.90 -7.37 1.18
CA LEU A 99 -0.74 -8.25 1.14
C LEU A 99 -0.08 -8.27 2.52
N LYS A 100 -0.48 -9.25 3.34
CA LYS A 100 0.02 -9.42 4.69
C LYS A 100 1.37 -10.11 4.64
N PHE A 101 2.41 -9.44 5.14
CA PHE A 101 3.72 -10.06 5.35
C PHE A 101 4.29 -9.80 6.75
N MET A 102 3.64 -8.93 7.54
CA MET A 102 4.01 -8.64 8.92
C MET A 102 3.06 -9.31 9.93
N GLY A 103 3.62 -9.75 11.06
CA GLY A 103 2.92 -10.39 12.15
C GLY A 103 2.28 -9.39 13.12
N ARG A 104 1.81 -9.91 14.27
CA ARG A 104 1.22 -9.12 15.37
C ARG A 104 2.19 -8.12 16.01
N ASP A 105 3.49 -8.34 15.86
CA ASP A 105 4.55 -7.49 16.40
C ASP A 105 5.01 -6.40 15.41
N GLY A 106 4.33 -6.27 14.27
CA GLY A 106 4.70 -5.33 13.21
C GLY A 106 5.98 -5.71 12.47
N THR A 107 6.45 -6.95 12.56
CA THR A 107 7.67 -7.41 11.88
C THR A 107 7.38 -8.49 10.85
N GLY A 108 8.24 -8.59 9.82
CA GLY A 108 8.10 -9.59 8.77
C GLY A 108 9.41 -9.82 8.00
N PRO A 109 9.57 -10.98 7.35
CA PRO A 109 10.78 -11.29 6.61
C PRO A 109 10.81 -10.51 5.28
N LEU A 110 12.03 -10.12 4.85
CA LEU A 110 12.22 -9.48 3.55
C LEU A 110 11.67 -10.34 2.40
N SER A 111 11.77 -11.66 2.47
CA SER A 111 11.19 -12.57 1.47
C SER A 111 9.68 -12.40 1.32
N GLY A 112 8.96 -12.13 2.41
CA GLY A 112 7.53 -11.84 2.40
C GLY A 112 7.23 -10.53 1.67
N ALA A 113 7.97 -9.46 1.99
CA ALA A 113 7.86 -8.17 1.30
C ALA A 113 8.12 -8.27 -0.22
N LEU A 114 9.15 -9.02 -0.63
CA LEU A 114 9.45 -9.24 -2.06
C LEU A 114 8.36 -10.05 -2.76
N SER A 115 7.84 -11.08 -2.09
CA SER A 115 6.77 -11.93 -2.63
C SER A 115 5.47 -11.15 -2.78
N ALA A 116 5.17 -10.25 -1.82
CA ALA A 116 4.07 -9.32 -1.87
C ALA A 116 4.19 -8.33 -3.04
N LEU A 117 5.33 -7.64 -3.21
CA LEU A 117 5.52 -6.75 -4.36
C LEU A 117 5.33 -7.48 -5.69
N ASN A 118 5.92 -8.68 -5.83
CA ASN A 118 5.73 -9.50 -7.01
C ASN A 118 4.27 -9.95 -7.21
N TYR A 119 3.52 -10.22 -6.13
CA TYR A 119 2.11 -10.53 -6.21
C TYR A 119 1.30 -9.31 -6.68
N ALA A 120 1.58 -8.13 -6.14
CA ALA A 120 0.92 -6.88 -6.51
C ALA A 120 1.06 -6.62 -8.01
N VAL A 121 2.30 -6.63 -8.52
CA VAL A 121 2.60 -6.41 -9.93
C VAL A 121 1.91 -7.46 -10.81
N ARG A 122 2.04 -8.75 -10.48
CA ARG A 122 1.47 -9.85 -11.28
C ARG A 122 -0.05 -9.85 -11.32
N ASN A 123 -0.71 -9.35 -10.28
CA ASN A 123 -2.18 -9.30 -10.18
C ASN A 123 -2.75 -7.93 -10.57
N GLY A 124 -1.96 -7.07 -11.23
CA GLY A 124 -2.45 -5.86 -11.87
C GLY A 124 -2.64 -4.67 -10.92
N ALA A 125 -2.05 -4.70 -9.71
CA ALA A 125 -1.95 -3.49 -8.92
C ALA A 125 -1.13 -2.45 -9.70
N THR A 126 -1.64 -1.20 -9.77
CA THR A 126 -0.93 -0.10 -10.45
C THR A 126 0.02 0.62 -9.49
N VAL A 127 -0.33 0.60 -8.20
CA VAL A 127 0.42 1.26 -7.13
C VAL A 127 0.52 0.29 -5.95
N SER A 128 1.62 0.35 -5.20
CA SER A 128 1.78 -0.32 -3.91
C SER A 128 2.25 0.64 -2.83
N SER A 129 1.73 0.45 -1.61
CA SER A 129 2.12 1.19 -0.40
C SER A 129 2.96 0.29 0.51
N HIS A 130 4.10 0.81 0.97
CA HIS A 130 5.11 0.11 1.75
C HIS A 130 5.47 0.91 3.01
N SER A 131 4.70 0.70 4.08
CA SER A 131 4.84 1.43 5.35
C SER A 131 5.79 0.71 6.32
N TYR A 132 6.97 0.35 5.83
CA TYR A 132 8.00 -0.36 6.58
C TYR A 132 9.38 -0.01 6.03
N GLY A 133 10.43 -0.28 6.81
CA GLY A 133 11.79 0.02 6.39
C GLY A 133 12.86 -0.74 7.15
N SER A 134 14.08 -0.70 6.60
CA SER A 134 15.29 -1.26 7.21
C SER A 134 16.50 -0.41 6.84
N THR A 135 17.54 -0.41 7.67
CA THR A 135 18.84 0.19 7.35
C THR A 135 19.69 -0.69 6.42
N PHE A 136 19.29 -1.96 6.21
CA PHE A 136 20.05 -2.89 5.38
C PHE A 136 19.71 -2.75 3.88
N ARG A 137 20.69 -2.40 3.06
CA ARG A 137 20.56 -2.39 1.59
C ARG A 137 20.58 -3.82 1.06
N SER A 138 19.52 -4.21 0.35
CA SER A 138 19.43 -5.50 -0.32
C SER A 138 19.37 -5.33 -1.84
N ARG A 139 20.34 -5.93 -2.56
CA ARG A 139 20.37 -5.89 -4.04
C ARG A 139 19.16 -6.58 -4.67
N ILE A 140 18.65 -7.65 -4.05
CA ILE A 140 17.46 -8.34 -4.58
C ILE A 140 16.20 -7.52 -4.35
N PHE A 141 16.15 -6.70 -3.28
CA PHE A 141 15.05 -5.78 -3.07
C PHE A 141 15.10 -4.62 -4.07
N GLU A 142 16.28 -4.03 -4.28
CA GLU A 142 16.49 -3.02 -5.30
C GLU A 142 16.07 -3.52 -6.69
N ALA A 143 16.47 -4.75 -7.07
CA ALA A 143 16.08 -5.36 -8.33
C ALA A 143 14.56 -5.61 -8.43
N ALA A 144 13.90 -6.00 -7.34
CA ALA A 144 12.45 -6.18 -7.33
C ALA A 144 11.70 -4.86 -7.55
N VAL A 145 12.15 -3.78 -6.93
CA VAL A 145 11.58 -2.43 -7.14
C VAL A 145 11.87 -1.95 -8.57
N ALA A 146 13.07 -2.19 -9.10
CA ALA A 146 13.40 -1.85 -10.49
C ALA A 146 12.56 -2.64 -11.52
N ASN A 147 12.23 -3.90 -11.23
CA ASN A 147 11.33 -4.68 -12.07
C ASN A 147 9.89 -4.14 -12.04
N ALA A 148 9.44 -3.62 -10.89
CA ALA A 148 8.15 -2.95 -10.79
C ALA A 148 8.13 -1.64 -11.62
N ASP A 149 9.19 -0.84 -11.54
CA ASP A 149 9.40 0.36 -12.36
C ASP A 149 9.35 0.06 -13.86
N ALA A 150 10.02 -1.00 -14.31
CA ALA A 150 10.08 -1.38 -15.73
C ALA A 150 8.70 -1.69 -16.35
N VAL A 151 7.68 -2.00 -15.55
CA VAL A 151 6.30 -2.23 -16.00
C VAL A 151 5.35 -1.09 -15.61
N GLY A 152 5.88 0.03 -15.15
CA GLY A 152 5.12 1.23 -14.79
C GLY A 152 4.36 1.12 -13.47
N HIS A 153 4.74 0.19 -12.59
CA HIS A 153 4.17 0.09 -11.25
C HIS A 153 4.82 1.12 -10.32
N VAL A 154 3.99 1.90 -9.62
CA VAL A 154 4.44 2.95 -8.69
C VAL A 154 4.60 2.36 -7.30
N VAL A 155 5.79 2.51 -6.72
CA VAL A 155 6.10 2.04 -5.35
C VAL A 155 6.15 3.25 -4.42
N VAL A 156 5.29 3.30 -3.41
CA VAL A 156 5.31 4.37 -2.40
C VAL A 156 5.82 3.81 -1.09
N ALA A 157 6.89 4.41 -0.54
CA ALA A 157 7.49 3.96 0.72
C ALA A 157 7.64 5.10 1.73
N ALA A 158 7.52 4.75 3.01
CA ALA A 158 7.76 5.67 4.12
C ALA A 158 9.27 5.95 4.30
N ALA A 159 9.62 7.20 4.61
CA ALA A 159 11.00 7.63 4.91
C ALA A 159 11.56 7.03 6.20
N GLY A 160 10.69 6.57 7.10
CA GLY A 160 11.05 6.14 8.45
C GLY A 160 10.84 7.26 9.47
N ASN A 161 10.91 6.87 10.75
CA ASN A 161 10.47 7.72 11.87
C ASN A 161 11.63 8.14 12.79
N ASP A 162 12.88 7.88 12.39
CA ASP A 162 14.06 8.04 13.25
C ASP A 162 14.61 9.48 13.27
N GLY A 163 14.00 10.41 12.51
CA GLY A 163 14.44 11.81 12.45
C GLY A 163 15.84 11.98 11.84
N ILE A 164 16.24 11.06 10.96
CA ILE A 164 17.57 11.02 10.33
C ILE A 164 17.57 11.60 8.91
N ASP A 165 18.70 12.17 8.51
CA ASP A 165 18.96 12.56 7.13
C ASP A 165 19.27 11.31 6.28
N LEU A 166 18.35 10.95 5.38
CA LEU A 166 18.53 9.77 4.51
C LEU A 166 19.68 9.95 3.51
N ASP A 167 20.09 11.19 3.18
CA ASP A 167 21.25 11.44 2.31
C ASP A 167 22.55 10.98 2.98
N GLN A 168 22.59 11.01 4.31
CA GLN A 168 23.72 10.54 5.11
C GLN A 168 23.53 9.10 5.62
N THR A 169 22.30 8.76 6.05
CA THR A 169 21.95 7.45 6.64
C THR A 169 20.77 6.82 5.89
N PRO A 170 21.02 6.15 4.75
CA PRO A 170 19.95 5.62 3.92
C PRO A 170 19.12 4.52 4.61
N THR A 171 17.80 4.57 4.41
CA THR A 171 16.85 3.51 4.76
C THR A 171 16.20 2.94 3.51
N TYR A 172 15.82 1.66 3.55
CA TYR A 172 15.30 0.92 2.41
C TYR A 172 13.91 0.33 2.72
N PRO A 173 12.96 0.39 1.77
CA PRO A 173 13.20 0.68 0.36
C PRO A 173 13.29 2.17 0.01
N CYS A 174 12.93 3.11 0.90
CA CYS A 174 12.76 4.54 0.56
C CYS A 174 13.91 5.15 -0.25
N SER A 175 15.16 4.85 0.12
CA SER A 175 16.35 5.41 -0.54
C SER A 175 16.60 4.86 -1.95
N PHE A 176 15.89 3.81 -2.40
CA PHE A 176 15.93 3.39 -3.80
C PHE A 176 15.26 4.43 -4.74
N ALA A 177 14.41 5.32 -4.22
CA ALA A 177 13.83 6.42 -5.01
C ALA A 177 14.87 7.35 -5.63
N ARG A 178 16.11 7.35 -5.14
CA ARG A 178 17.23 8.10 -5.77
C ARG A 178 17.58 7.61 -7.17
N THR A 179 17.33 6.34 -7.46
CA THR A 179 17.74 5.69 -8.71
C THR A 179 16.58 5.08 -9.48
N ILE A 180 15.42 4.91 -8.85
CA ILE A 180 14.24 4.29 -9.45
C ILE A 180 13.11 5.33 -9.59
N PRO A 181 12.81 5.82 -10.81
CA PRO A 181 11.87 6.92 -11.03
C PRO A 181 10.43 6.66 -10.59
N SER A 182 9.90 5.44 -10.73
CA SER A 182 8.54 5.12 -10.29
C SER A 182 8.38 5.03 -8.77
N MET A 183 9.48 5.10 -8.02
CA MET A 183 9.46 4.99 -6.57
C MET A 183 9.36 6.36 -5.91
N LEU A 184 8.42 6.50 -4.97
CA LEU A 184 8.18 7.70 -4.18
C LEU A 184 8.55 7.44 -2.72
N CYS A 185 9.48 8.26 -2.20
CA CYS A 185 9.85 8.27 -0.78
C CYS A 185 9.10 9.40 -0.07
N VAL A 186 8.35 9.10 0.99
CA VAL A 186 7.42 10.04 1.64
C VAL A 186 7.78 10.23 3.12
N ALA A 187 8.04 11.48 3.51
CA ALA A 187 8.23 11.90 4.90
C ALA A 187 6.90 12.30 5.57
N ALA A 188 6.88 12.27 6.90
CA ALA A 188 5.75 12.68 7.74
C ALA A 188 5.74 14.19 8.02
#